data_AF-A0A7S2UQ44-F1
#
_entry.id   AF-A0A7S2UQ44-F1
#
_cell.length_a   1.000
_cell.length_b   1.000
_cell.length_c   1.000
_cell.angle_alpha   90.00
_cell.angle_beta   90.00
_cell.angle_gamma   90.00
#
_symmetry.space_group_name_H-M   'P 1'
#
loop_
_entity.id
_entity.type
_entity.pdbx_description
1 polymer ?
#
loop_
_entity_poly.entity_id
_entity_poly.type
_entity_poly.pdbx_seq_one_letter_code
_entity_poly.pdbx_strand_id
1 'polypeptide(L)'
;KLRDLLDSPESGSANLARDALFELDAKNPVSAEMEEPLYSAKYLTKKYEDLLVKMAHDRDSGLDSAVDLMYELLHRHDSGATIVFPSAFMANTVIGALKNRAHTGDAQKAHNLLLNLEKRYREGQDVARPMAIAYNLCAEAWGKDKSRDIHEKAISVMNRKWAMSQDFNDDTLKPDSECFLPLFRACARVSDIQDEEISKSSSAPFSVAVQLLGKMISTGIKPNHSTYGYMFLLGLRDEWKKNDPRRLA
;
A
#
# COMPACT_ATOMS: atom_id res chain seq x y z
N LYS A 1 -2.49 -32.87 3.73
CA LYS A 1 -2.51 -32.01 4.93
C LYS A 1 -2.40 -30.52 4.62
N LEU A 2 -1.25 -29.97 4.17
CA LEU A 2 -1.15 -28.52 3.89
C LEU A 2 -2.17 -28.06 2.83
N ARG A 3 -2.35 -28.82 1.76
CA ARG A 3 -3.36 -28.55 0.74
C ARG A 3 -4.77 -28.47 1.33
N ASP A 4 -5.16 -29.48 2.10
CA ASP A 4 -6.47 -29.53 2.76
C ASP A 4 -6.67 -28.36 3.73
N LEU A 5 -5.61 -27.93 4.43
CA LEU A 5 -5.64 -26.75 5.30
C LEU A 5 -5.77 -25.45 4.52
N LEU A 6 -5.17 -25.33 3.32
CA LEU A 6 -5.34 -24.16 2.45
C LEU A 6 -6.74 -24.11 1.84
N ASP A 7 -7.29 -25.27 1.46
CA ASP A 7 -8.62 -25.36 0.84
C ASP A 7 -9.77 -25.29 1.86
N SER A 8 -9.50 -25.47 3.16
CA SER A 8 -10.52 -25.43 4.23
C SER A 8 -11.14 -24.03 4.43
N PRO A 9 -12.47 -23.91 4.61
CA PRO A 9 -13.12 -22.63 4.89
C PRO A 9 -13.02 -22.18 6.35
N GLU A 10 -12.44 -22.98 7.26
CA GLU A 10 -12.40 -22.67 8.69
C GLU A 10 -11.41 -21.55 9.02
N SER A 11 -11.80 -20.55 9.82
CA SER A 11 -10.94 -19.40 10.18
C SER A 11 -9.64 -19.79 10.90
N GLY A 12 -9.63 -20.92 11.64
CA GLY A 12 -8.41 -21.45 12.28
C GLY A 12 -7.44 -22.19 11.33
N SER A 13 -7.92 -22.58 10.13
CA SER A 13 -7.13 -23.39 9.20
C SER A 13 -5.93 -22.65 8.62
N ALA A 14 -6.01 -21.31 8.53
CA ALA A 14 -4.92 -20.49 8.01
C ALA A 14 -3.71 -20.46 8.95
N ASN A 15 -3.93 -20.36 10.27
CA ASN A 15 -2.83 -20.41 11.25
C ASN A 15 -2.19 -21.81 11.29
N LEU A 16 -2.99 -22.87 11.20
CA LEU A 16 -2.45 -24.23 11.08
C LEU A 16 -1.68 -24.44 9.77
N ALA A 17 -2.13 -23.84 8.67
CA ALA A 17 -1.43 -23.88 7.39
C ALA A 17 -0.11 -23.11 7.47
N ARG A 18 -0.06 -21.98 8.17
CA ARG A 18 1.16 -21.21 8.44
C ARG A 18 2.19 -22.05 9.17
N ASP A 19 1.80 -22.66 10.29
CA ASP A 19 2.72 -23.45 11.12
C ASP A 19 3.24 -24.67 10.35
N ALA A 20 2.37 -25.36 9.60
CA ALA A 20 2.77 -26.47 8.72
C ALA A 20 3.71 -26.02 7.61
N LEU A 21 3.53 -24.81 7.05
CA LEU A 21 4.40 -24.27 6.02
C LEU A 21 5.77 -23.87 6.59
N PHE A 22 5.83 -23.38 7.82
CA PHE A 22 7.08 -23.11 8.53
C PHE A 22 7.88 -24.37 8.81
N GLU A 23 7.22 -25.46 9.23
CA GLU A 23 7.88 -26.76 9.39
C GLU A 23 8.43 -27.31 8.06
N LEU A 24 7.74 -27.07 6.95
CA LEU A 24 8.20 -27.46 5.62
C LEU A 24 9.40 -26.62 5.18
N ASP A 25 9.34 -25.30 5.39
CA ASP A 25 10.40 -24.37 5.05
C ASP A 25 11.67 -24.61 5.88
N ALA A 26 11.54 -24.91 7.17
CA ALA A 26 12.67 -25.27 8.04
C ALA A 26 13.44 -26.52 7.59
N LYS A 27 12.82 -27.39 6.78
CA LYS A 27 13.47 -28.57 6.17
C LYS A 27 14.25 -28.24 4.89
N ASN A 28 14.26 -26.98 4.45
CA ASN A 28 15.00 -26.51 3.28
C ASN A 28 16.08 -25.51 3.72
N PRO A 29 17.24 -25.98 4.23
CA PRO A 29 18.29 -25.10 4.68
C PRO A 29 18.85 -24.25 3.51
N VAL A 30 19.23 -23.02 3.82
CA VAL A 30 19.84 -22.08 2.88
C VAL A 30 21.36 -22.32 2.74
N SER A 31 21.99 -23.04 3.67
CA SER A 31 23.44 -23.22 3.73
C SER A 31 23.95 -24.34 2.80
N ALA A 32 25.09 -24.07 2.15
CA ALA A 32 25.76 -24.93 1.18
C ALA A 32 26.30 -26.28 1.74
N GLU A 33 26.15 -26.53 3.04
CA GLU A 33 26.67 -27.73 3.72
C GLU A 33 25.62 -28.84 3.90
N MET A 34 24.36 -28.61 3.54
CA MET A 34 23.28 -29.59 3.68
C MET A 34 22.58 -29.88 2.34
N GLU A 35 22.07 -31.10 2.25
CA GLU A 35 21.42 -31.75 1.10
C GLU A 35 20.56 -30.84 0.21
N GLU A 36 20.41 -31.22 -1.07
CA GLU A 36 19.53 -30.52 -2.02
C GLU A 36 18.16 -30.20 -1.37
N PRO A 37 17.65 -28.97 -1.53
CA PRO A 37 16.41 -28.57 -0.89
C PRO A 37 15.27 -29.50 -1.31
N LEU A 38 14.59 -30.07 -0.31
CA LEU A 38 13.47 -30.99 -0.50
C LEU A 38 12.35 -30.40 -1.37
N TYR A 39 12.17 -29.07 -1.34
CA TYR A 39 11.24 -28.32 -2.17
C TYR A 39 11.92 -27.14 -2.85
N SER A 40 11.59 -26.90 -4.12
CA SER A 40 12.05 -25.71 -4.83
C SER A 40 11.55 -24.41 -4.17
N ALA A 41 12.38 -23.36 -4.17
CA ALA A 41 11.99 -22.02 -3.71
C ALA A 41 10.70 -21.52 -4.38
N LYS A 42 10.52 -21.82 -5.68
CA LYS A 42 9.31 -21.49 -6.44
C LYS A 42 8.06 -22.16 -5.87
N TYR A 43 8.15 -23.42 -5.46
CA TYR A 43 7.03 -24.14 -4.86
C TYR A 43 6.64 -23.54 -3.50
N LEU A 44 7.61 -23.29 -2.61
CA LEU A 44 7.35 -22.70 -1.31
C LEU A 44 6.79 -21.29 -1.42
N THR A 45 7.38 -20.46 -2.30
CA THR A 45 6.87 -19.10 -2.61
C THR A 45 5.40 -19.16 -2.99
N LYS A 46 5.01 -20.08 -3.89
CA LYS A 46 3.61 -20.22 -4.29
C LYS A 46 2.69 -20.61 -3.13
N LYS A 47 3.15 -21.47 -2.21
CA LYS A 47 2.38 -21.85 -1.02
C LYS A 47 2.21 -20.69 -0.03
N TYR A 48 3.22 -19.85 0.14
CA TYR A 48 3.11 -18.63 0.92
C TYR A 48 2.15 -17.61 0.28
N GLU A 49 2.16 -17.47 -1.04
CA GLU A 49 1.21 -16.63 -1.77
C GLU A 49 -0.23 -17.10 -1.56
N ASP A 50 -0.50 -18.39 -1.73
CA ASP A 50 -1.85 -18.96 -1.57
C ASP A 50 -2.34 -18.77 -0.12
N LEU A 51 -1.45 -18.95 0.87
CA LEU A 51 -1.76 -18.72 2.29
C LEU A 51 -2.07 -17.24 2.57
N LEU A 52 -1.26 -16.32 2.04
CA LEU A 52 -1.48 -14.88 2.22
C LEU A 52 -2.79 -14.42 1.60
N VAL A 53 -3.13 -14.91 0.40
CA VAL A 53 -4.42 -14.63 -0.25
C VAL A 53 -5.56 -15.10 0.64
N LYS A 54 -5.48 -16.32 1.18
CA LYS A 54 -6.48 -16.85 2.10
C LYS A 54 -6.63 -15.96 3.34
N MET A 55 -5.54 -15.62 4.01
CA MET A 55 -5.55 -14.82 5.23
C MET A 55 -6.04 -13.39 4.99
N ALA A 56 -5.67 -12.79 3.84
CA ALA A 56 -6.08 -11.45 3.46
C ALA A 56 -7.58 -11.34 3.13
N HIS A 57 -8.22 -12.44 2.73
CA HIS A 57 -9.65 -12.51 2.45
C HIS A 57 -10.49 -13.04 3.62
N ASP A 58 -9.86 -13.50 4.70
CA ASP A 58 -10.57 -13.89 5.91
C ASP A 58 -11.15 -12.65 6.60
N ARG A 59 -12.42 -12.73 6.99
CA ARG A 59 -13.19 -11.60 7.56
C ARG A 59 -12.79 -11.31 9.01
N ASP A 60 -12.27 -12.31 9.72
CA ASP A 60 -11.89 -12.24 11.15
C ASP A 60 -10.37 -12.25 11.29
N SER A 61 -9.75 -11.22 11.92
CA SER A 61 -8.31 -11.09 12.32
C SER A 61 -7.21 -11.61 11.36
N GLY A 62 -7.57 -12.13 10.19
CA GLY A 62 -6.72 -12.84 9.26
C GLY A 62 -5.84 -11.85 8.51
N LEU A 63 -6.33 -10.63 8.31
CA LEU A 63 -5.51 -9.56 7.75
C LEU A 63 -4.35 -9.16 8.67
N ASP A 64 -4.56 -9.04 9.98
CA ASP A 64 -3.44 -8.76 10.89
C ASP A 64 -2.47 -9.95 10.91
N SER A 65 -2.99 -11.18 10.91
CA SER A 65 -2.16 -12.38 10.79
C SER A 65 -1.40 -12.45 9.46
N ALA A 66 -1.98 -11.96 8.35
CA ALA A 66 -1.34 -11.88 7.04
C ALA A 66 -0.23 -10.84 7.01
N VAL A 67 -0.46 -9.69 7.66
CA VAL A 67 0.57 -8.65 7.85
C VAL A 67 1.73 -9.21 8.68
N ASP A 68 1.42 -9.90 9.78
CA ASP A 68 2.44 -10.51 10.64
C ASP A 68 3.23 -11.58 9.89
N LEU A 69 2.56 -12.44 9.11
CA LEU A 69 3.22 -13.42 8.26
C LEU A 69 4.14 -12.76 7.22
N MET A 70 3.71 -11.65 6.62
CA MET A 70 4.52 -10.92 5.65
C MET A 70 5.80 -10.34 6.29
N TYR A 71 5.69 -9.76 7.49
CA TYR A 71 6.86 -9.25 8.21
C TYR A 71 7.78 -10.37 8.70
N GLU A 72 7.22 -11.50 9.15
CA GLU A 72 7.99 -12.66 9.55
C GLU A 72 8.76 -13.24 8.36
N LEU A 73 8.13 -13.36 7.18
CA LEU A 73 8.81 -13.79 5.95
C LEU A 73 9.96 -12.84 5.57
N LEU A 74 9.75 -11.52 5.67
CA LEU A 74 10.79 -10.54 5.44
C LEU A 74 11.98 -10.74 6.40
N HIS A 75 11.71 -10.94 7.69
CA HIS A 75 12.75 -11.16 8.70
C HIS A 75 13.51 -12.47 8.50
N ARG A 76 12.79 -13.56 8.21
CA ARG A 76 13.38 -14.87 7.93
C ARG A 76 14.23 -14.87 6.67
N HIS A 77 13.81 -14.14 5.65
CA HIS A 77 14.61 -13.97 4.44
C HIS A 77 15.90 -13.20 4.74
N ASP A 78 15.82 -12.08 5.47
CA ASP A 78 16.98 -11.25 5.79
C ASP A 78 18.00 -11.95 6.71
N SER A 79 17.53 -12.86 7.56
CA SER A 79 18.39 -13.70 8.41
C SER A 79 18.94 -14.94 7.68
N GLY A 80 18.54 -15.18 6.43
CA GLY A 80 18.92 -16.39 5.68
C GLY A 80 18.27 -17.67 6.23
N ALA A 81 17.15 -17.55 6.96
CA ALA A 81 16.40 -18.66 7.53
C ALA A 81 15.35 -19.25 6.57
N THR A 82 15.18 -18.67 5.38
CA THR A 82 14.33 -19.20 4.31
C THR A 82 14.91 -18.89 2.93
N ILE A 83 14.69 -19.79 1.97
CA ILE A 83 14.97 -19.57 0.55
C ILE A 83 13.85 -18.78 -0.15
N VAL A 84 12.74 -18.52 0.54
CA VAL A 84 11.56 -17.84 -0.01
C VAL A 84 11.78 -16.34 -0.05
N PHE A 85 11.70 -15.77 -1.25
CA PHE A 85 11.75 -14.32 -1.44
C PHE A 85 10.35 -13.72 -1.28
N PRO A 86 10.17 -12.72 -0.39
CA PRO A 86 8.92 -11.98 -0.30
C PRO A 86 8.65 -11.23 -1.60
N SER A 87 7.69 -11.71 -2.38
CA SER A 87 7.44 -11.20 -3.74
C SER A 87 6.59 -9.93 -3.72
N ALA A 88 6.69 -9.14 -4.80
CA ALA A 88 5.80 -7.99 -5.02
C ALA A 88 4.31 -8.40 -5.02
N PHE A 89 3.99 -9.62 -5.47
CA PHE A 89 2.62 -10.15 -5.45
C PHE A 89 2.09 -10.34 -4.02
N MET A 90 2.89 -10.93 -3.13
CA MET A 90 2.54 -11.09 -1.71
C MET A 90 2.23 -9.73 -1.06
N ALA A 91 3.14 -8.78 -1.22
CA ALA A 91 2.98 -7.43 -0.67
C ALA A 91 1.75 -6.71 -1.24
N ASN A 92 1.51 -6.78 -2.55
CA ASN A 92 0.34 -6.16 -3.19
C ASN A 92 -0.98 -6.73 -2.67
N THR A 93 -1.03 -8.03 -2.41
CA THR A 93 -2.20 -8.70 -1.83
C THR A 93 -2.52 -8.12 -0.45
N VAL A 94 -1.51 -8.01 0.43
CA VAL A 94 -1.69 -7.44 1.77
C VAL A 94 -2.02 -5.95 1.72
N ILE A 95 -1.34 -5.16 0.88
CA ILE A 95 -1.61 -3.72 0.69
C ILE A 95 -3.06 -3.51 0.21
N GLY A 96 -3.53 -4.34 -0.73
CA GLY A 96 -4.90 -4.28 -1.24
C GLY A 96 -5.94 -4.55 -0.16
N ALA A 97 -5.70 -5.54 0.70
CA ALA A 97 -6.57 -5.87 1.82
C ALA A 97 -6.57 -4.77 2.90
N LEU A 98 -5.41 -4.21 3.24
CA LEU A 98 -5.28 -3.05 4.15
C LEU A 98 -6.05 -1.84 3.64
N LYS A 99 -5.97 -1.55 2.34
CA LYS A 99 -6.74 -0.47 1.71
C LYS A 99 -8.25 -0.69 1.79
N ASN A 100 -8.72 -1.94 1.78
CA ASN A 100 -10.13 -2.25 1.86
C ASN A 100 -10.66 -2.14 3.30
N ARG A 101 -9.89 -2.64 4.28
CA ARG A 101 -10.21 -2.52 5.70
C ARG A 101 -10.20 -1.06 6.16
N ALA A 102 -9.16 -0.31 5.79
CA ALA A 102 -9.00 1.12 6.08
C ALA A 102 -9.17 1.48 7.57
N HIS A 103 -8.67 0.63 8.48
CA HIS A 103 -8.58 0.96 9.90
C HIS A 103 -7.42 1.92 10.16
N THR A 104 -7.44 2.59 11.31
CA THR A 104 -6.35 3.46 11.74
C THR A 104 -5.03 2.70 11.76
N GLY A 105 -4.02 3.20 11.03
CA GLY A 105 -2.70 2.58 10.94
C GLY A 105 -2.54 1.59 9.77
N ASP A 106 -3.62 1.19 9.10
CA ASP A 106 -3.52 0.31 7.92
C ASP A 106 -2.78 0.98 6.76
N ALA A 107 -3.01 2.28 6.56
CA ALA A 107 -2.28 3.05 5.56
C ALA A 107 -0.78 3.10 5.85
N GLN A 108 -0.40 3.20 7.13
CA GLN A 108 1.01 3.15 7.54
C GLN A 108 1.62 1.77 7.32
N LYS A 109 0.90 0.69 7.66
CA LYS A 109 1.33 -0.69 7.38
C LYS A 109 1.54 -0.90 5.88
N ALA A 110 0.60 -0.46 5.04
CA ALA A 110 0.69 -0.54 3.59
C ALA A 110 1.90 0.25 3.04
N HIS A 111 2.14 1.45 3.58
CA HIS A 111 3.29 2.27 3.22
C HIS A 111 4.61 1.59 3.57
N ASN A 112 4.74 1.02 4.78
CA ASN A 112 5.95 0.33 5.21
C ASN A 112 6.25 -0.91 4.33
N LEU A 113 5.23 -1.65 3.90
CA LEU A 113 5.40 -2.77 2.97
C LEU A 113 5.90 -2.28 1.60
N LEU A 114 5.35 -1.20 1.07
CA LEU A 114 5.81 -0.58 -0.17
C LEU A 114 7.28 -0.13 -0.08
N LEU A 115 7.67 0.52 1.02
CA LEU A 115 9.06 0.93 1.25
C LEU A 115 10.03 -0.26 1.26
N ASN A 116 9.61 -1.39 1.85
CA ASN A 116 10.41 -2.61 1.85
C ASN A 116 10.59 -3.18 0.44
N LEU A 117 9.53 -3.21 -0.38
CA LEU A 117 9.64 -3.62 -1.78
C LEU A 117 10.63 -2.73 -2.55
N GLU A 118 10.51 -1.42 -2.41
CA GLU A 118 11.41 -0.48 -3.08
C GLU A 118 12.87 -0.67 -2.66
N LYS A 119 13.12 -0.84 -1.36
CA LYS A 119 14.47 -1.06 -0.83
C LYS A 119 15.09 -2.31 -1.46
N ARG A 120 14.36 -3.43 -1.41
CA ARG A 120 14.82 -4.71 -1.95
C ARG A 120 15.05 -4.69 -3.46
N TYR A 121 14.17 -4.00 -4.20
CA TYR A 121 14.35 -3.85 -5.63
C TYR A 121 15.61 -3.04 -5.97
N ARG A 122 15.89 -1.95 -5.23
CA ARG A 122 17.16 -1.20 -5.35
C ARG A 122 18.38 -2.04 -4.97
N GLU A 123 18.24 -3.01 -4.07
CA GLU A 123 19.28 -3.99 -3.72
C GLU A 123 19.46 -5.09 -4.78
N GLY A 124 18.72 -5.04 -5.90
CA GLY A 124 18.83 -5.99 -7.01
C GLY A 124 17.90 -7.20 -6.93
N GLN A 125 16.94 -7.20 -5.99
CA GLN A 125 15.95 -8.27 -5.87
C GLN A 125 14.76 -8.02 -6.81
N ASP A 126 14.86 -8.49 -8.06
CA ASP A 126 13.85 -8.28 -9.11
C ASP A 126 12.44 -8.79 -8.72
N VAL A 127 12.38 -9.87 -7.94
CA VAL A 127 11.11 -10.43 -7.42
C VAL A 127 10.35 -9.48 -6.50
N ALA A 128 11.04 -8.50 -5.91
CA ALA A 128 10.46 -7.46 -5.06
C ALA A 128 10.10 -6.18 -5.83
N ARG A 129 10.25 -6.16 -7.17
CA ARG A 129 9.93 -4.99 -8.01
C ARG A 129 8.53 -4.46 -7.73
N PRO A 130 8.38 -3.25 -7.16
CA PRO A 130 7.07 -2.67 -6.90
C PRO A 130 6.27 -2.53 -8.18
N MET A 131 5.01 -2.96 -8.15
CA MET A 131 4.09 -2.78 -9.28
C MET A 131 3.41 -1.41 -9.20
N ALA A 132 3.00 -0.85 -10.35
CA ALA A 132 2.26 0.41 -10.38
C ALA A 132 1.00 0.40 -9.49
N ILE A 133 0.35 -0.76 -9.39
CA ILE A 133 -0.82 -0.98 -8.52
C ILE A 133 -0.48 -0.83 -7.03
N ALA A 134 0.74 -1.19 -6.60
CA ALA A 134 1.18 -1.09 -5.20
C ALA A 134 1.10 0.35 -4.69
N TYR A 135 1.62 1.28 -5.49
CA TYR A 135 1.59 2.72 -5.21
C TYR A 135 0.16 3.25 -5.18
N ASN A 136 -0.66 2.87 -6.17
CA ASN A 136 -2.05 3.31 -6.26
C ASN A 136 -2.86 2.83 -5.04
N LEU A 137 -2.71 1.57 -4.66
CA LEU A 137 -3.38 1.00 -3.48
C LEU A 137 -2.90 1.67 -2.19
N CYS A 138 -1.60 1.96 -2.05
CA CYS A 138 -1.06 2.65 -0.89
C CYS A 138 -1.56 4.11 -0.80
N ALA A 139 -1.61 4.83 -1.93
CA ALA A 139 -2.18 6.17 -2.00
C ALA A 139 -3.68 6.18 -1.69
N GLU A 140 -4.43 5.18 -2.17
CA GLU A 140 -5.84 4.96 -1.81
C GLU A 140 -6.02 4.66 -0.32
N ALA A 141 -5.14 3.85 0.27
CA ALA A 141 -5.17 3.55 1.70
C ALA A 141 -4.99 4.83 2.52
N TRP A 142 -3.99 5.66 2.19
CA TRP A 142 -3.86 6.99 2.78
C TRP A 142 -5.11 7.82 2.56
N GLY A 143 -5.61 7.88 1.32
CA GLY A 143 -6.81 8.62 0.99
C GLY A 143 -8.02 8.26 1.86
N LYS A 144 -8.11 7.05 2.42
CA LYS A 144 -9.17 6.56 3.34
C LYS A 144 -8.83 6.69 4.83
N ASP A 145 -7.58 6.95 5.17
CA ASP A 145 -7.12 7.12 6.55
C ASP A 145 -7.78 8.34 7.21
N LYS A 146 -7.65 8.46 8.53
CA LYS A 146 -8.26 9.53 9.36
C LYS A 146 -7.22 10.43 10.03
N SER A 147 -5.93 10.25 9.74
CA SER A 147 -4.85 11.11 10.23
C SER A 147 -4.95 12.55 9.69
N ARG A 148 -4.18 13.49 10.25
CA ARG A 148 -4.20 14.89 9.78
C ARG A 148 -3.34 15.08 8.52
N ASP A 149 -2.25 14.32 8.43
CA ASP A 149 -1.23 14.49 7.39
C ASP A 149 -1.50 13.62 6.15
N ILE A 150 -2.76 13.23 5.93
CA ILE A 150 -3.15 12.25 4.90
C ILE A 150 -2.68 12.71 3.51
N HIS A 151 -2.92 13.97 3.19
CA HIS A 151 -2.61 14.52 1.87
C HIS A 151 -1.10 14.53 1.61
N GLU A 152 -0.28 14.91 2.59
CA GLU A 152 1.19 14.89 2.50
C GLU A 152 1.71 13.46 2.29
N LYS A 153 1.19 12.50 3.06
CA LYS A 153 1.59 11.09 2.94
C LYS A 153 1.19 10.48 1.61
N ALA A 154 -0.01 10.79 1.11
CA ALA A 154 -0.45 10.34 -0.19
C ALA A 154 0.39 10.96 -1.32
N ILE A 155 0.74 12.26 -1.22
CA ILE A 155 1.63 12.95 -2.16
C ILE A 155 3.03 12.32 -2.15
N SER A 156 3.55 11.99 -0.96
CA SER A 156 4.82 11.29 -0.80
C SER A 156 4.83 9.98 -1.59
N VAL A 157 3.80 9.14 -1.46
CA VAL A 157 3.69 7.87 -2.23
C VAL A 157 3.73 8.13 -3.74
N MET A 158 3.04 9.15 -4.24
CA MET A 158 3.08 9.50 -5.67
C MET A 158 4.47 9.97 -6.11
N ASN A 159 5.14 10.81 -5.32
CA ASN A 159 6.48 11.27 -5.63
C ASN A 159 7.47 10.10 -5.70
N ARG A 160 7.29 9.09 -4.84
CA ARG A 160 8.09 7.85 -4.90
C ARG A 160 7.82 7.02 -6.15
N LYS A 161 6.55 6.89 -6.56
CA LYS A 161 6.20 6.26 -7.84
C LYS A 161 6.90 6.95 -9.01
N TRP A 162 6.91 8.29 -9.00
CA TRP A 162 7.61 9.08 -10.01
C TRP A 162 9.12 8.83 -9.98
N ALA A 163 9.75 8.90 -8.80
CA ALA A 163 11.17 8.65 -8.64
C ALA A 163 11.57 7.26 -9.14
N MET A 164 10.83 6.23 -8.75
CA MET A 164 11.11 4.85 -9.20
C MET A 164 10.93 4.66 -10.70
N SER A 165 9.99 5.36 -11.34
CA SER A 165 9.87 5.37 -12.81
C SER A 165 11.11 5.98 -13.47
N GLN A 166 11.70 7.04 -12.90
CA GLN A 166 12.91 7.66 -13.43
C GLN A 166 14.16 6.83 -13.15
N ASP A 167 14.33 6.36 -11.91
CA ASP A 167 15.50 5.60 -11.45
C ASP A 167 15.71 4.32 -12.28
N PHE A 168 14.62 3.65 -12.66
CA PHE A 168 14.66 2.40 -13.42
C PHE A 168 14.25 2.56 -14.89
N ASN A 169 14.03 3.80 -15.36
CA ASN A 169 13.53 4.11 -16.71
C ASN A 169 12.32 3.24 -17.10
N ASP A 170 11.37 3.13 -16.17
CA ASP A 170 10.25 2.21 -16.23
C ASP A 170 8.95 2.96 -16.52
N ASP A 171 8.52 2.88 -17.78
CA ASP A 171 7.29 3.50 -18.26
C ASP A 171 6.04 2.93 -17.61
N THR A 172 6.07 1.70 -17.11
CA THR A 172 4.92 1.10 -16.42
C THR A 172 4.64 1.76 -15.07
N LEU A 173 5.64 2.42 -14.49
CA LEU A 173 5.53 3.16 -13.23
C LEU A 173 5.19 4.64 -13.43
N LYS A 174 5.09 5.14 -14.67
CA LYS A 174 4.69 6.54 -14.90
C LYS A 174 3.33 6.81 -14.27
N PRO A 175 3.18 7.90 -13.49
CA PRO A 175 1.89 8.27 -12.94
C PRO A 175 0.87 8.58 -14.03
N ASP A 176 -0.35 8.11 -13.82
CA ASP A 176 -1.51 8.35 -14.67
C ASP A 176 -2.55 9.21 -13.92
N SER A 177 -3.70 9.45 -14.54
CA SER A 177 -4.77 10.23 -13.90
C SER A 177 -5.31 9.58 -12.63
N GLU A 178 -5.33 8.25 -12.58
CA GLU A 178 -5.84 7.49 -11.42
C GLU A 178 -4.96 7.67 -10.19
N CYS A 179 -3.66 7.94 -10.37
CA CYS A 179 -2.75 8.23 -9.26
C CYS A 179 -3.14 9.49 -8.48
N PHE A 180 -3.76 10.48 -9.13
CA PHE A 180 -4.09 11.76 -8.50
C PHE A 180 -5.43 11.74 -7.76
N LEU A 181 -6.34 10.84 -8.12
CA LEU A 181 -7.66 10.76 -7.51
C LEU A 181 -7.62 10.55 -5.98
N PRO A 182 -6.79 9.65 -5.42
CA PRO A 182 -6.62 9.53 -3.97
C PRO A 182 -6.13 10.81 -3.29
N LEU A 183 -5.32 11.63 -3.97
CA LEU A 183 -4.81 12.89 -3.42
C LEU A 183 -5.90 13.93 -3.29
N PHE A 184 -6.74 14.09 -4.32
CA PHE A 184 -7.88 15.00 -4.26
C PHE A 184 -8.90 14.56 -3.20
N ARG A 185 -9.12 13.25 -3.08
CA ARG A 185 -9.96 12.67 -2.03
C ARG A 185 -9.38 12.92 -0.62
N ALA A 186 -8.07 12.80 -0.45
CA ALA A 186 -7.37 13.14 0.78
C ALA A 186 -7.56 14.62 1.14
N CYS A 187 -7.37 15.54 0.18
CA CYS A 187 -7.60 16.97 0.38
C CYS A 187 -9.04 17.26 0.80
N ALA A 188 -10.02 16.64 0.13
CA ALA A 188 -11.43 16.77 0.50
C ALA A 188 -11.68 16.32 1.95
N ARG A 189 -11.11 15.20 2.38
CA ARG A 189 -11.25 14.75 3.78
C ARG A 189 -10.62 15.68 4.78
N VAL A 190 -9.41 16.18 4.52
CA VAL A 190 -8.75 17.15 5.41
C VAL A 190 -9.60 18.42 5.53
N SER A 191 -10.28 18.83 4.46
CA SER A 191 -11.20 19.98 4.52
C SER A 191 -12.43 19.76 5.41
N ASP A 192 -12.82 18.50 5.67
CA ASP A 192 -13.92 18.16 6.58
C ASP A 192 -13.48 18.16 8.06
N ILE A 193 -12.18 18.09 8.34
CA ILE A 193 -11.65 18.22 9.69
C ILE A 193 -11.82 19.69 10.14
N GLN A 194 -12.55 19.89 11.24
CA GLN A 194 -12.81 21.21 11.85
C GLN A 194 -11.57 21.74 12.58
N ASP A 195 -10.48 21.96 11.85
CA ASP A 195 -9.27 22.56 12.40
C ASP A 195 -9.03 23.92 11.74
N GLU A 196 -9.10 25.01 12.53
CA GLU A 196 -9.07 26.38 12.01
C GLU A 196 -7.67 26.79 11.52
N GLU A 197 -6.62 26.23 12.12
CA GLU A 197 -5.23 26.52 11.74
C GLU A 197 -4.90 26.05 10.32
N ILE A 198 -5.46 24.91 9.89
CA ILE A 198 -5.22 24.34 8.56
C ILE A 198 -5.86 25.21 7.46
N SER A 199 -6.89 25.99 7.79
CA SER A 199 -7.67 26.76 6.80
C SER A 199 -7.01 28.04 6.30
N LYS A 200 -6.02 28.59 7.02
CA LYS A 200 -5.39 29.89 6.69
C LYS A 200 -3.98 29.77 6.11
N SER A 201 -3.44 28.55 6.04
CA SER A 201 -2.07 28.30 5.60
C SER A 201 -1.97 28.00 4.10
N SER A 202 -0.77 28.11 3.52
CA SER A 202 -0.47 27.57 2.18
C SER A 202 -0.69 26.04 2.08
N SER A 203 -0.79 25.37 3.24
CA SER A 203 -1.21 23.97 3.40
C SER A 203 -2.74 23.78 3.40
N ALA A 204 -3.52 24.82 3.11
CA ALA A 204 -4.97 24.69 2.99
C ALA A 204 -5.33 23.65 1.91
N PRO A 205 -6.33 22.78 2.14
CA PRO A 205 -6.63 21.68 1.23
C PRO A 205 -6.94 22.10 -0.21
N PHE A 206 -7.55 23.27 -0.40
CA PHE A 206 -7.83 23.80 -1.74
C PHE A 206 -6.54 24.27 -2.45
N SER A 207 -5.65 24.99 -1.75
CA SER A 207 -4.33 25.39 -2.28
C SER A 207 -3.53 24.17 -2.73
N VAL A 208 -3.47 23.13 -1.89
CA VAL A 208 -2.80 21.86 -2.23
C VAL A 208 -3.44 21.22 -3.47
N ALA A 209 -4.77 21.17 -3.55
CA ALA A 209 -5.46 20.63 -4.71
C ALA A 209 -5.18 21.42 -6.01
N VAL A 210 -5.09 22.76 -5.95
CA VAL A 210 -4.68 23.59 -7.09
C VAL A 210 -3.25 23.25 -7.55
N GLN A 211 -2.31 23.09 -6.61
CA GLN A 211 -0.94 22.69 -6.94
C GLN A 211 -0.89 21.31 -7.59
N LEU A 212 -1.69 20.36 -7.10
CA LEU A 212 -1.80 19.02 -7.67
C LEU A 212 -2.37 19.05 -9.09
N LEU A 213 -3.40 19.85 -9.33
CA LEU A 213 -3.96 20.05 -10.67
C LEU A 213 -2.91 20.66 -11.61
N GLY A 214 -2.17 21.68 -11.14
CA GLY A 214 -1.07 22.27 -11.89
C GLY A 214 0.01 21.26 -12.26
N LYS A 215 0.41 20.41 -11.30
CA LYS A 215 1.38 19.31 -11.53
C LYS A 215 0.85 18.28 -12.52
N MET A 216 -0.42 17.91 -12.43
CA MET A 216 -1.08 16.99 -13.36
C MET A 216 -1.02 17.52 -14.80
N ILE A 217 -1.35 18.80 -14.99
CA ILE A 217 -1.33 19.46 -16.31
C ILE A 217 0.11 19.60 -16.83
N SER A 218 1.06 20.06 -16.01
CA SER A 218 2.44 20.28 -16.43
C SER A 218 3.16 18.99 -16.82
N THR A 219 2.72 17.86 -16.27
CA THR A 219 3.24 16.52 -16.59
C THR A 219 2.54 15.88 -17.79
N GLY A 220 1.61 16.58 -18.44
CA GLY A 220 0.86 16.07 -19.60
C GLY A 220 -0.25 15.09 -19.24
N ILE A 221 -0.55 14.90 -17.95
CA ILE A 221 -1.62 14.03 -17.48
C ILE A 221 -2.93 14.81 -17.58
N LYS A 222 -3.91 14.28 -18.31
CA LYS A 222 -5.19 14.97 -18.53
C LYS A 222 -6.11 14.82 -17.32
N PRO A 223 -6.56 15.92 -16.68
CA PRO A 223 -7.58 15.87 -15.65
C PRO A 223 -8.87 15.22 -16.16
N ASN A 224 -9.50 14.39 -15.34
CA ASN A 224 -10.77 13.73 -15.68
C ASN A 224 -11.95 14.38 -14.94
N HIS A 225 -13.17 13.89 -15.20
CA HIS A 225 -14.39 14.40 -14.57
C HIS A 225 -14.34 14.34 -13.04
N SER A 226 -13.69 13.31 -12.47
CA SER A 226 -13.53 13.17 -11.02
C SER A 226 -12.58 14.23 -10.46
N THR A 227 -11.50 14.56 -11.17
CA THR A 227 -10.59 15.67 -10.81
C THR A 227 -11.36 16.98 -10.68
N TYR A 228 -12.12 17.37 -11.70
CA TYR A 228 -12.88 18.63 -11.67
C TYR A 228 -13.99 18.61 -10.61
N GLY A 229 -14.64 17.46 -10.39
CA GLY A 229 -15.62 17.31 -9.31
C GLY A 229 -15.04 17.60 -7.93
N TYR A 230 -13.85 17.09 -7.62
CA TYR A 230 -13.15 17.39 -6.36
C TYR A 230 -12.68 18.84 -6.29
N MET A 231 -12.18 19.41 -7.39
CA MET A 231 -11.77 20.83 -7.43
C MET A 231 -12.95 21.76 -7.14
N PHE A 232 -14.11 21.49 -7.73
CA PHE A 232 -15.34 22.24 -7.47
C PHE A 232 -15.78 22.11 -6.01
N LEU A 233 -15.82 20.88 -5.47
CA LEU A 233 -16.16 20.64 -4.07
C LEU A 233 -15.24 21.38 -3.10
N LEU A 234 -13.93 21.30 -3.33
CA LEU A 234 -12.93 21.95 -2.49
C LEU A 234 -13.02 23.48 -2.58
N GLY A 235 -13.23 24.03 -3.78
CA GLY A 235 -13.44 25.46 -3.98
C GLY A 235 -14.69 25.98 -3.26
N LEU A 236 -15.81 25.26 -3.35
CA LEU A 236 -17.03 25.60 -2.62
C LEU A 236 -16.82 25.59 -1.10
N ARG A 237 -16.10 24.59 -0.58
CA ARG A 237 -15.80 24.48 0.85
C ARG A 237 -14.90 25.62 1.33
N ASP A 238 -13.90 25.98 0.53
CA ASP A 238 -13.00 27.09 0.81
C ASP A 238 -13.76 28.43 0.86
N GLU A 239 -14.58 28.71 -0.16
CA GLU A 239 -15.41 29.92 -0.21
C GLU A 239 -16.46 29.98 0.90
N TRP A 240 -17.10 28.86 1.23
CA TRP A 240 -18.04 28.82 2.35
C TRP A 240 -17.36 29.08 3.70
N LYS A 241 -16.14 28.56 3.92
CA LYS A 241 -15.39 28.81 5.16
C LYS A 241 -14.96 30.27 5.33
N LYS A 242 -14.66 30.97 4.23
CA LYS A 242 -14.33 32.41 4.24
C LYS A 242 -15.55 33.29 4.51
N ASN A 243 -16.70 32.89 3.98
CA ASN A 243 -17.94 33.66 4.03
C ASN A 243 -18.95 33.13 5.07
N ASP A 244 -18.57 32.25 6.00
CA ASP A 244 -19.48 31.70 7.01
C ASP A 244 -19.97 32.83 7.93
N PRO A 245 -21.28 33.16 7.93
CA PRO A 245 -21.82 34.25 8.74
C PRO A 245 -21.57 34.06 10.24
N ARG A 246 -21.39 32.81 10.70
CA ARG A 246 -21.12 32.49 12.11
C ARG A 246 -19.68 32.81 12.54
N ARG A 247 -18.78 33.08 11.59
CA ARG A 247 -17.39 33.51 11.85
C ARG A 247 -17.17 35.01 11.72
N LEU A 248 -18.14 35.71 11.14
CA LEU A 248 -18.10 37.16 10.89
C LEU A 248 -18.84 37.97 11.97
N ALA A 249 -19.44 37.29 12.97
CA ALA A 249 -20.12 37.86 14.14
C ALA A 249 -19.31 37.59 15.41
#